data_AF-M0D780-F1
#
_entry.id   AF-M0D780-F1
#
_cell.length_a   1.000
_cell.length_b   1.000
_cell.length_c   1.000
_cell.angle_alpha   90.00
_cell.angle_beta   90.00
_cell.angle_gamma   90.00
#
_symmetry.space_group_name_H-M   'P 1'
#
loop_
_entity.id
_entity.type
_entity.pdbx_description
1 polymer ?
#
loop_
_entity_poly.entity_id
_entity_poly.type
_entity_poly.pdbx_seq_one_letter_code
_entity_poly.pdbx_strand_id
1 'polypeptide(L)'
;MTESAEIVEEGNLHLRVELSREYYPEAVSARLEIRWYRNDDFTIHYQEEHPDGVWKCRWDRHPNTHNSRDHFHPPPAASRTDAEDTQWPPDHRDVSRLVFDRLEDRIETLWEHR
;
A
#
# COMPACT_ATOMS: atom_id res chain seq x y z
N MET A 1 -16.03 0.12 4.77
CA MET A 1 -14.61 0.39 4.46
C MET A 1 -14.24 -0.27 3.14
N THR A 2 -14.42 -1.58 3.00
CA THR A 2 -14.14 -2.33 1.76
C THR A 2 -15.36 -2.39 0.83
N GLU A 3 -15.15 -2.17 -0.47
CA GLU A 3 -16.14 -2.44 -1.52
C GLU A 3 -16.08 -3.90 -1.98
N SER A 4 -14.87 -4.42 -2.20
CA SER A 4 -14.64 -5.84 -2.51
C SER A 4 -13.27 -6.31 -2.01
N ALA A 5 -13.14 -7.61 -1.78
CA ALA A 5 -11.86 -8.25 -1.48
C ALA A 5 -11.80 -9.62 -2.15
N GLU A 6 -10.73 -9.88 -2.87
CA GLU A 6 -10.55 -11.13 -3.61
C GLU A 6 -9.08 -11.59 -3.61
N ILE A 7 -8.89 -12.90 -3.72
CA ILE A 7 -7.57 -13.47 -3.99
C ILE A 7 -7.43 -13.58 -5.50
N VAL A 8 -6.49 -12.83 -6.06
CA VAL A 8 -6.17 -12.85 -7.50
C VAL A 8 -5.10 -13.90 -7.74
N GLU A 9 -5.44 -14.96 -8.48
CA GLU A 9 -4.52 -16.06 -8.79
C GLU A 9 -3.79 -15.88 -10.14
N GLU A 10 -4.31 -15.01 -11.03
CA GLU A 10 -3.69 -14.76 -12.32
C GLU A 10 -2.35 -14.01 -12.17
N GLY A 11 -1.30 -14.57 -12.78
CA GLY A 11 0.06 -14.05 -12.65
C GLY A 11 0.65 -14.31 -11.26
N ASN A 12 0.68 -13.29 -10.42
CA ASN A 12 1.27 -13.35 -9.09
C ASN A 12 0.17 -13.40 -8.03
N LEU A 13 0.04 -14.51 -7.30
CA LEU A 13 -0.95 -14.66 -6.22
C LEU A 13 -0.87 -13.49 -5.21
N HIS A 14 -1.97 -12.76 -5.03
CA HIS A 14 -2.08 -11.66 -4.07
C HIS A 14 -3.54 -11.44 -3.61
N LEU A 15 -3.71 -10.80 -2.46
CA LEU A 15 -4.99 -10.25 -2.02
C LEU A 15 -5.16 -8.87 -2.67
N ARG A 16 -6.30 -8.63 -3.31
CA ARG A 16 -6.73 -7.33 -3.83
C ARG A 16 -7.95 -6.87 -3.06
N VAL A 17 -7.92 -5.62 -2.58
CA VAL A 17 -9.00 -4.99 -1.83
C VAL A 17 -9.34 -3.67 -2.52
N GLU A 18 -10.57 -3.50 -2.98
CA GLU A 18 -11.09 -2.21 -3.43
C GLU A 18 -11.74 -1.52 -2.22
N LEU A 19 -11.36 -0.27 -1.96
CA LEU A 19 -11.89 0.52 -0.86
C LEU A 19 -13.12 1.31 -1.32
N SER A 20 -14.12 1.39 -0.44
CA SER A 20 -15.35 2.11 -0.72
C SER A 20 -15.05 3.60 -0.90
N ARG A 21 -15.60 4.16 -1.98
CA ARG A 21 -15.51 5.60 -2.31
C ARG A 21 -16.06 6.49 -1.20
N GLU A 22 -17.00 5.98 -0.40
CA GLU A 22 -17.58 6.71 0.74
C GLU A 22 -16.54 7.06 1.82
N TYR A 23 -15.37 6.42 1.79
CA TYR A 23 -14.29 6.70 2.72
C TYR A 23 -13.41 7.90 2.30
N TYR A 24 -13.62 8.45 1.10
CA TYR A 24 -12.85 9.56 0.56
C TYR A 24 -13.74 10.82 0.41
N PRO A 25 -13.19 12.04 0.61
CA PRO A 25 -13.92 13.29 0.44
C PRO A 25 -14.21 13.64 -1.03
N GLU A 26 -13.44 13.08 -1.95
CA GLU A 26 -13.52 13.30 -3.40
C GLU A 26 -13.83 12.01 -4.15
N ALA A 27 -14.13 12.12 -5.45
CA ALA A 27 -14.39 10.98 -6.33
C ALA A 27 -13.11 10.20 -6.66
N VAL A 28 -12.59 9.47 -5.67
CA VAL A 28 -11.40 8.62 -5.75
C VAL A 28 -11.82 7.17 -5.95
N SER A 29 -11.06 6.40 -6.72
CA SER A 29 -11.04 4.93 -6.56
C SER A 29 -9.73 4.52 -5.93
N ALA A 30 -9.79 3.69 -4.90
CA ALA A 30 -8.60 3.30 -4.14
C ALA A 30 -8.55 1.80 -3.95
N ARG A 31 -7.35 1.24 -4.06
CA ARG A 31 -7.08 -0.19 -3.94
C ARG A 31 -5.85 -0.47 -3.10
N LEU A 32 -5.91 -1.58 -2.38
CA LEU A 32 -4.80 -2.16 -1.64
C LEU A 32 -4.51 -3.56 -2.17
N GLU A 33 -3.26 -3.83 -2.52
CA GLU A 33 -2.78 -5.14 -2.90
C GLU A 33 -1.74 -5.63 -1.89
N ILE A 34 -1.92 -6.85 -1.39
CA ILE A 34 -1.03 -7.48 -0.42
C ILE A 34 -0.55 -8.81 -0.96
N ARG A 35 0.77 -8.97 -1.04
CA ARG A 35 1.42 -10.23 -1.39
C ARG A 35 2.39 -10.66 -0.31
N TRP A 36 2.17 -11.86 0.22
CA TRP A 36 3.08 -12.53 1.16
C TRP A 36 3.83 -13.67 0.46
N TYR A 37 5.09 -13.85 0.83
CA TYR A 37 5.92 -14.96 0.36
C TYR A 37 6.30 -15.89 1.51
N ARG A 38 6.69 -17.12 1.19
CA ARG A 38 7.02 -18.15 2.20
C ARG A 38 8.31 -17.87 2.98
N ASN A 39 9.15 -16.97 2.48
CA ASN A 39 10.43 -16.56 3.07
C ASN A 39 10.32 -15.26 3.89
N ASP A 40 9.11 -14.90 4.34
CA ASP A 40 8.82 -13.65 5.07
C ASP A 40 8.94 -12.37 4.23
N ASP A 41 9.25 -12.47 2.93
CA ASP A 41 9.16 -11.32 2.04
C ASP A 41 7.69 -10.91 1.81
N PHE A 42 7.50 -9.64 1.43
CA PHE A 42 6.20 -9.13 1.04
C PHE A 42 6.29 -7.89 0.14
N THR A 43 5.18 -7.62 -0.54
CA THR A 43 4.89 -6.33 -1.17
C THR A 43 3.48 -5.94 -0.78
N ILE A 44 3.33 -4.73 -0.25
CA ILE A 44 2.03 -4.10 -0.02
C ILE A 44 2.00 -2.83 -0.85
N HIS A 45 1.00 -2.70 -1.71
CA HIS A 45 0.86 -1.58 -2.64
C HIS A 45 -0.50 -0.95 -2.48
N TYR A 46 -0.52 0.35 -2.18
CA TYR A 46 -1.72 1.14 -2.12
C TYR A 46 -1.73 2.18 -3.24
N GLN A 47 -2.87 2.34 -3.89
CA GLN A 47 -3.04 3.26 -5.01
C GLN A 47 -4.41 3.93 -4.97
N GLU A 48 -4.41 5.25 -5.13
CA GLU A 48 -5.55 6.13 -5.33
C GLU A 48 -5.53 6.66 -6.77
N GLU A 49 -6.66 6.58 -7.46
CA GLU A 49 -6.89 7.26 -8.74
C GLU A 49 -7.72 8.52 -8.46
N HIS A 50 -7.10 9.68 -8.65
CA HIS A 50 -7.73 11.00 -8.52
C HIS A 50 -8.00 11.59 -9.91
N PRO A 51 -8.90 12.59 -10.03
CA PRO A 51 -9.12 13.28 -11.30
C PRO A 51 -7.87 13.95 -11.88
N ASP A 52 -6.92 14.36 -11.03
CA ASP A 52 -5.70 15.09 -11.37
C ASP A 52 -4.45 14.21 -11.44
N GLY A 53 -4.53 12.93 -11.06
CA GLY A 53 -3.42 12.01 -11.16
C GLY A 53 -3.54 10.75 -10.31
N VAL A 54 -2.44 10.01 -10.23
CA VAL A 54 -2.33 8.79 -9.41
C VAL A 54 -1.48 9.09 -8.19
N TRP A 55 -1.97 8.67 -7.03
CA TRP A 55 -1.20 8.71 -5.79
C TRP A 55 -1.00 7.27 -5.31
N LYS A 56 0.25 6.84 -5.13
CA LYS A 56 0.57 5.47 -4.72
C LYS A 56 1.82 5.38 -3.87
N CYS A 57 1.84 4.41 -2.97
CA CYS A 57 2.97 4.09 -2.11
C CYS A 57 3.10 2.58 -1.91
N ARG A 58 4.30 2.11 -1.55
CA ARG A 58 4.56 0.67 -1.35
C ARG A 58 5.39 0.41 -0.11
N TRP A 59 5.08 -0.67 0.58
CA TRP A 59 5.90 -1.24 1.65
C TRP A 59 6.43 -2.58 1.16
N ASP A 60 7.75 -2.69 1.09
CA ASP A 60 8.41 -3.88 0.56
C ASP A 60 9.35 -4.48 1.60
N ARG A 61 9.33 -5.81 1.68
CA ARG A 61 10.38 -6.62 2.29
C ARG A 61 10.86 -7.60 1.23
N HIS A 62 12.01 -7.32 0.62
CA HIS A 62 12.68 -8.25 -0.27
C HIS A 62 14.13 -7.82 -0.48
N PRO A 63 15.05 -8.76 -0.76
CA PRO A 63 16.41 -8.39 -1.14
C PRO A 63 16.39 -7.56 -2.43
N ASN A 64 17.20 -6.49 -2.48
CA ASN A 64 17.48 -5.77 -3.70
C ASN A 64 18.92 -5.21 -3.67
N THR A 65 19.40 -4.65 -4.79
CA THR A 65 20.80 -4.18 -4.95
C THR A 65 21.03 -2.73 -4.52
N HIS A 66 19.98 -1.98 -4.19
CA HIS A 66 20.03 -0.51 -4.04
C HIS A 66 19.53 -0.01 -2.69
N ASN A 67 18.81 -0.85 -1.93
CA ASN A 67 18.19 -0.57 -0.66
C ASN A 67 18.39 -1.76 0.28
N SER A 68 18.14 -1.52 1.56
CA SER A 68 17.97 -2.56 2.56
C SER A 68 16.77 -3.46 2.24
N ARG A 69 16.72 -4.64 2.86
CA ARG A 69 15.66 -5.63 2.64
C ARG A 69 14.27 -5.03 2.87
N ASP A 70 14.12 -4.21 3.91
CA ASP A 70 12.89 -3.51 4.24
C ASP A 70 12.98 -2.08 3.70
N HIS A 71 12.09 -1.70 2.79
CA HIS A 71 12.09 -0.35 2.21
C HIS A 71 10.67 0.14 1.91
N PHE A 72 10.51 1.46 1.98
CA PHE A 72 9.28 2.17 1.66
C PHE A 72 9.45 2.92 0.34
N HIS A 73 8.49 2.78 -0.58
CA HIS A 73 8.39 3.63 -1.75
C HIS A 73 7.36 4.74 -1.48
N PRO A 74 7.80 6.00 -1.32
CA PRO A 74 6.91 7.08 -0.94
C PRO A 74 5.96 7.50 -2.08
N PRO A 75 4.83 8.12 -1.72
CA PRO A 75 3.97 8.80 -2.68
C PRO A 75 4.65 10.03 -3.30
N PRO A 76 4.11 10.56 -4.43
CA PRO A 76 2.90 10.10 -5.13
C PRO A 76 3.16 8.95 -6.11
N ALA A 77 4.42 8.67 -6.47
CA ALA A 77 4.75 7.81 -7.59
C ALA A 77 5.19 6.40 -7.21
N ALA A 78 5.42 6.11 -5.93
CA ALA A 78 6.10 4.90 -5.47
C ALA A 78 7.38 4.61 -6.29
N SER A 79 8.16 5.66 -6.57
CA SER A 79 9.31 5.58 -7.46
C SER A 79 10.37 4.64 -6.88
N ARG A 80 11.05 3.90 -7.76
CA ARG A 80 12.17 3.05 -7.37
C ARG A 80 13.39 3.83 -6.90
N THR A 81 13.59 5.03 -7.44
CA THR A 81 14.75 5.89 -7.10
C THR A 81 14.59 6.57 -5.75
N ASP A 82 13.36 6.69 -5.28
CA ASP A 82 13.02 7.44 -4.07
C ASP A 82 12.72 6.49 -2.90
N ALA A 83 13.12 5.22 -3.03
CA ALA A 83 12.92 4.22 -2.00
C ALA A 83 13.74 4.54 -0.74
N GLU A 84 13.08 4.52 0.40
CA GLU A 84 13.64 4.84 1.71
C GLU A 84 13.86 3.55 2.51
N ASP A 85 15.09 3.38 3.01
CA ASP A 85 15.41 2.26 3.90
C ASP A 85 14.69 2.38 5.23
N THR A 86 14.21 1.25 5.75
CA THR A 86 13.42 1.20 6.98
C THR A 86 13.50 -0.18 7.64
N GLN A 87 12.69 -0.41 8.67
CA GLN A 87 12.57 -1.71 9.33
C GLN A 87 11.10 -1.98 9.64
N TRP A 88 10.59 -3.10 9.15
CA TRP A 88 9.21 -3.51 9.40
C TRP A 88 9.15 -4.49 10.58
N PRO A 89 8.02 -4.56 11.29
CA PRO A 89 7.80 -5.62 12.27
C PRO A 89 8.04 -7.03 11.68
N PRO A 90 8.50 -8.00 12.48
CA PRO A 90 8.70 -9.37 12.01
C PRO A 90 7.37 -10.12 11.82
N ASP A 91 6.31 -9.75 12.54
CA ASP A 91 5.00 -10.38 12.43
C ASP A 91 4.18 -9.71 11.31
N HIS A 92 3.69 -10.50 10.36
CA HIS A 92 2.89 -10.01 9.24
C HIS A 92 1.62 -9.24 9.68
N ARG A 93 1.04 -9.57 10.83
CA ARG A 93 -0.13 -8.86 11.37
C ARG A 93 0.25 -7.47 11.86
N ASP A 94 1.43 -7.33 12.43
CA ASP A 94 1.96 -6.03 12.87
C ASP A 94 2.36 -5.16 11.68
N VAL A 95 2.87 -5.77 10.60
CA VAL A 95 3.06 -5.08 9.32
C VAL A 95 1.71 -4.59 8.77
N SER A 96 0.67 -5.44 8.76
CA SER A 96 -0.66 -5.02 8.30
C SER A 96 -1.23 -3.87 9.12
N ARG A 97 -1.11 -3.90 10.47
CA ARG A 97 -1.52 -2.78 11.32
C ARG A 97 -0.81 -1.49 10.97
N LEU A 98 0.52 -1.54 10.85
CA LEU A 98 1.33 -0.37 10.46
C LEU A 98 0.87 0.23 9.13
N VAL A 99 0.57 -0.61 8.13
CA VAL A 99 0.06 -0.13 6.84
C VAL A 99 -1.33 0.49 7.00
N PHE A 100 -2.24 -0.18 7.69
CA PHE A 100 -3.61 0.32 7.86
C PHE A 100 -3.63 1.65 8.62
N ASP A 101 -2.87 1.78 9.70
CA ASP A 101 -2.74 3.04 10.45
C ASP A 101 -2.29 4.19 9.51
N ARG A 102 -1.30 3.95 8.64
CA ARG A 102 -0.85 4.96 7.65
C ARG A 102 -1.90 5.30 6.59
N LEU A 103 -2.74 4.34 6.20
CA LEU A 103 -3.82 4.59 5.27
C LEU A 103 -4.96 5.37 5.93
N GLU A 104 -5.29 5.05 7.18
CA GLU A 104 -6.25 5.81 7.98
C GLU A 104 -5.78 7.26 8.14
N ASP A 105 -4.53 7.50 8.57
CA ASP A 105 -3.93 8.83 8.67
C ASP A 105 -4.02 9.62 7.34
N ARG A 106 -3.71 8.95 6.22
CA ARG A 106 -3.78 9.56 4.88
C ARG A 106 -5.21 9.98 4.54
N ILE A 107 -6.19 9.12 4.81
CA ILE A 107 -7.59 9.37 4.48
C ILE A 107 -8.16 10.46 5.39
N GLU A 108 -7.85 10.43 6.68
CA GLU A 108 -8.19 11.52 7.61
C GLU A 108 -7.62 12.86 7.14
N THR A 109 -6.34 12.87 6.74
CA THR A 109 -5.70 14.07 6.18
C THR A 109 -6.47 14.58 4.95
N LEU A 110 -6.94 13.70 4.05
CA LEU A 110 -7.75 14.13 2.91
C LEU A 110 -9.05 14.81 3.35
N TRP A 111 -9.73 14.28 4.38
CA TRP A 111 -10.95 14.88 4.92
C TRP A 111 -10.71 16.25 5.56
N GLU A 112 -9.57 16.44 6.23
CA GLU A 112 -9.19 17.72 6.83
C GLU A 112 -8.88 18.81 5.81
N HIS A 113 -8.42 18.43 4.61
CA HIS A 113 -8.00 19.36 3.55
C HIS A 113 -9.08 19.59 2.47
N ARG A 114 -10.33 19.23 2.76
CA ARG A 114 -11.48 19.45 1.87
C ARG A 114 -11.89 20.92 1.74
#